data_AF-A0A3Q8VEG8-F1
#
_entry.id   AF-A0A3Q8VEG8-F1
#
_cell.length_a   1.000
_cell.length_b   1.000
_cell.length_c   1.000
_cell.angle_alpha   90.00
_cell.angle_beta   90.00
_cell.angle_gamma   90.00
#
_symmetry.space_group_name_H-M   'P 1'
#
loop_
_entity.id
_entity.type
_entity.pdbx_description
1 polymer ?
#
loop_
_entity_poly.entity_id
_entity_poly.type
_entity_poly.pdbx_seq_one_letter_code
_entity_poly.pdbx_strand_id
1 'polypeptide(L)'
;MVFREPGWDDTGMASDLAEPSASELAESMRAALRHARWDPDGDPAVAVDVLDALVEGVCGPVDSVAAAQIVFDSEAMGTAYLFCASTKKAIDRNHPTQPPAHRGLSLTEHLALVRPLLPGFHRRQQEVLQLLNREFPPED
;
A
#
# COMPACT_ATOMS: atom_id res chain seq x y z
N MET A 1 31.83 -47.02 28.10
CA MET A 1 31.28 -45.79 28.72
C MET A 1 30.70 -44.98 27.58
N VAL A 2 29.38 -44.80 27.57
CA VAL A 2 28.65 -44.01 26.56
C VAL A 2 28.77 -42.54 26.97
N PHE A 3 29.18 -41.67 26.05
CA PHE A 3 28.89 -40.24 26.16
C PHE A 3 28.29 -39.75 24.84
N ARG A 4 27.04 -39.30 24.96
CA ARG A 4 26.19 -38.65 23.96
C ARG A 4 26.79 -37.32 23.51
N GLU A 5 26.62 -36.99 22.24
CA GLU A 5 26.70 -35.63 21.70
C GLU A 5 25.50 -34.78 22.16
N PRO A 6 25.61 -33.44 22.06
CA PRO A 6 24.78 -32.74 21.07
C PRO A 6 25.62 -31.71 20.30
N GLY A 7 25.50 -31.60 18.97
CA GLY A 7 24.23 -31.26 18.32
C GLY A 7 24.15 -29.75 18.22
N TRP A 8 24.89 -29.16 17.27
CA TRP A 8 24.66 -27.79 16.83
C TRP A 8 23.88 -27.91 15.55
N ASP A 9 22.57 -28.15 15.70
CA ASP A 9 21.63 -27.97 14.61
C ASP A 9 21.70 -26.50 14.23
N ASP A 10 22.21 -26.26 13.03
CA ASP A 10 22.06 -25.04 12.26
C ASP A 10 20.57 -24.90 11.91
N THR A 11 19.73 -24.69 12.93
CA THR A 11 18.36 -24.21 12.75
C THR A 11 18.48 -22.74 12.44
N GLY A 12 18.84 -22.47 11.18
CA GLY A 12 18.40 -21.28 10.50
C GLY A 12 16.88 -21.22 10.62
N MET A 13 16.42 -20.57 11.68
CA MET A 13 15.09 -19.99 11.77
C MET A 13 15.06 -18.81 10.80
N ALA A 14 15.27 -19.07 9.51
CA ALA A 14 14.56 -18.33 8.50
C ALA A 14 13.10 -18.63 8.81
N SER A 15 12.40 -17.68 9.40
CA SER A 15 10.95 -17.78 9.48
C SER A 15 10.46 -18.08 8.07
N ASP A 16 9.97 -19.31 7.87
CA ASP A 16 9.09 -19.69 6.76
C ASP A 16 7.79 -18.90 6.92
N LEU A 17 7.87 -17.58 6.79
CA LEU A 17 6.75 -16.79 6.35
C LEU A 17 6.57 -17.21 4.90
N ALA A 18 5.73 -18.21 4.68
CA ALA A 18 5.29 -18.61 3.36
C ALA A 18 4.98 -17.32 2.57
N GLU A 19 5.57 -17.20 1.37
CA GLU A 19 5.32 -16.03 0.54
C GLU A 19 3.80 -15.86 0.38
N PRO A 20 3.26 -14.65 0.60
CA PRO A 20 1.83 -14.44 0.62
C PRO A 20 1.24 -14.76 -0.75
N SER A 21 0.14 -15.50 -0.77
CA SER A 21 -0.58 -15.81 -1.99
C SER A 21 -1.21 -14.57 -2.62
N ALA A 22 -1.56 -14.65 -3.90
CA ALA A 22 -2.26 -13.58 -4.62
C ALA A 22 -3.55 -13.13 -3.91
N SER A 23 -4.33 -14.07 -3.37
CA SER A 23 -5.57 -13.78 -2.65
C SER A 23 -5.33 -13.07 -1.32
N GLU A 24 -4.29 -13.46 -0.57
CA GLU A 24 -3.91 -12.81 0.69
C GLU A 24 -3.42 -11.38 0.45
N LEU A 25 -2.60 -11.17 -0.59
CA LEU A 25 -2.16 -9.84 -1.00
C LEU A 25 -3.35 -8.98 -1.44
N ALA A 26 -4.26 -9.53 -2.24
CA ALA A 26 -5.47 -8.82 -2.68
C ALA A 26 -6.38 -8.43 -1.51
N GLU A 27 -6.57 -9.30 -0.51
CA GLU A 27 -7.33 -8.97 0.70
C GLU A 27 -6.63 -7.90 1.54
N SER A 28 -5.32 -7.99 1.71
CA SER A 28 -4.55 -6.95 2.41
C SER A 28 -4.71 -5.58 1.73
N MET A 29 -4.55 -5.51 0.41
CA MET A 29 -4.74 -4.28 -0.36
C MET A 29 -6.18 -3.76 -0.25
N ARG A 30 -7.17 -4.65 -0.31
CA ARG A 30 -8.59 -4.33 -0.15
C ARG A 30 -8.88 -3.76 1.24
N ALA A 31 -8.31 -4.35 2.28
CA ALA A 31 -8.45 -3.88 3.65
C ALA A 31 -7.86 -2.47 3.82
N ALA A 32 -6.66 -2.23 3.30
CA ALA A 32 -6.02 -0.91 3.30
C ALA A 32 -6.87 0.14 2.57
N LEU A 33 -7.36 -0.19 1.36
CA LEU A 33 -8.27 0.66 0.59
C LEU A 33 -9.57 0.94 1.36
N ARG A 34 -10.23 -0.06 1.94
CA ARG A 34 -11.47 0.15 2.73
C ARG A 34 -11.25 0.99 3.98
N HIS A 35 -10.10 0.85 4.62
CA HIS A 35 -9.72 1.63 5.80
C HIS A 35 -9.48 3.09 5.44
N ALA A 36 -8.99 3.35 4.23
CA ALA A 36 -8.80 4.69 3.68
C ALA A 36 -10.13 5.40 3.36
N ARG A 37 -10.87 5.77 4.41
CA ARG A 37 -12.11 6.55 4.29
C ARG A 37 -11.77 8.01 4.03
N TRP A 38 -12.09 8.49 2.83
CA TRP A 38 -11.99 9.91 2.54
C TRP A 38 -13.21 10.68 3.00
N ASP A 39 -12.95 11.70 3.80
CA ASP A 39 -13.90 12.76 4.08
C ASP A 39 -13.45 14.01 3.31
N PRO A 40 -14.12 14.38 2.19
CA PRO A 40 -13.76 15.56 1.41
C PRO A 40 -14.03 16.87 2.16
N ASP A 41 -14.87 16.84 3.19
CA ASP A 41 -15.22 17.98 4.04
C ASP A 41 -14.47 17.95 5.39
N GLY A 42 -13.71 16.89 5.65
CA GLY A 42 -12.94 16.66 6.87
C GLY A 42 -11.63 17.45 6.93
N ASP A 43 -10.90 17.27 8.04
CA ASP A 43 -9.59 17.88 8.22
C ASP A 43 -8.59 17.29 7.21
N PRO A 44 -7.98 18.12 6.32
CA PRO A 44 -7.03 17.63 5.32
C PRO A 44 -5.79 16.99 5.95
N ALA A 45 -5.41 17.33 7.19
CA ALA A 45 -4.31 16.66 7.88
C ALA A 45 -4.65 15.19 8.16
N VAL A 46 -5.89 14.92 8.63
CA VAL A 46 -6.39 13.56 8.83
C VAL A 46 -6.49 12.81 7.51
N ALA A 47 -6.90 13.47 6.43
CA ALA A 47 -6.93 12.86 5.11
C ALA A 47 -5.54 12.44 4.60
N VAL A 48 -4.48 13.20 4.93
CA VAL A 48 -3.10 12.83 4.59
C VAL A 48 -2.63 11.62 5.39
N ASP A 49 -2.88 11.58 6.71
CA ASP A 49 -2.50 10.41 7.53
C ASP A 49 -3.17 9.12 7.03
N VAL A 50 -4.44 9.22 6.64
CA VAL A 50 -5.20 8.11 6.04
C VAL A 50 -4.61 7.67 4.69
N LEU A 51 -4.14 8.62 3.88
CA LEU A 51 -3.49 8.33 2.59
C LEU A 51 -2.09 7.74 2.76
N ASP A 52 -1.33 8.18 3.75
CA ASP A 52 -0.01 7.60 4.06
C ASP A 52 -0.17 6.15 4.55
N ALA A 53 -1.15 5.87 5.41
CA ALA A 53 -1.47 4.51 5.85
C ALA A 53 -1.89 3.60 4.69
N LEU A 54 -2.66 4.13 3.73
CA LEU A 54 -3.01 3.42 2.49
C LEU A 54 -1.75 3.03 1.70
N VAL A 55 -0.83 3.98 1.53
CA VAL A 55 0.42 3.77 0.81
C VAL A 55 1.28 2.71 1.50
N GLU A 56 1.38 2.76 2.82
CA GLU A 56 2.10 1.73 3.59
C GLU A 56 1.46 0.35 3.42
N GLY A 57 0.13 0.26 3.55
CA GLY A 57 -0.60 -1.01 3.45
C GLY A 57 -0.59 -1.64 2.06
N VAL A 58 -0.53 -0.85 0.98
CA VAL A 58 -0.57 -1.37 -0.40
C VAL A 58 0.82 -1.49 -1.02
N CYS A 59 1.71 -0.50 -0.82
CA CYS A 59 3.04 -0.52 -1.42
C CYS A 59 4.09 -1.19 -0.52
N GLY A 60 3.90 -1.18 0.80
CA GLY A 60 4.86 -1.74 1.77
C GLY A 60 5.12 -3.24 1.60
N PRO A 61 4.09 -4.09 1.40
CA PRO A 61 4.28 -5.53 1.21
C PRO A 61 5.00 -5.93 -0.09
N VAL A 62 5.27 -4.99 -1.00
CA VAL A 62 5.96 -5.22 -2.28
C VAL A 62 7.44 -4.89 -2.15
N ASP A 63 8.09 -5.44 -1.13
CA ASP A 63 9.51 -5.27 -0.84
C ASP A 63 10.38 -6.43 -1.38
N SER A 64 9.75 -7.54 -1.78
CA SER A 64 10.39 -8.69 -2.42
C SER A 64 10.02 -8.83 -3.90
N VAL A 65 10.91 -9.46 -4.67
CA VAL A 65 10.70 -9.75 -6.11
C VAL A 65 9.51 -10.68 -6.32
N ALA A 66 9.31 -11.67 -5.44
CA ALA A 66 8.21 -12.61 -5.55
C ALA A 66 6.85 -11.93 -5.34
N ALA A 67 6.71 -11.11 -4.29
CA ALA A 67 5.50 -10.33 -4.06
C ALA A 67 5.23 -9.34 -5.21
N ALA A 68 6.27 -8.69 -5.73
CA ALA A 68 6.14 -7.82 -6.91
C ALA A 68 5.64 -8.58 -8.14
N GLN A 69 6.17 -9.76 -8.41
CA GLN A 69 5.74 -10.59 -9.54
C GLN A 69 4.26 -10.95 -9.42
N ILE A 70 3.82 -11.41 -8.24
CA ILE A 70 2.41 -11.73 -7.97
C ILE A 70 1.50 -10.51 -8.21
N VAL A 71 1.89 -9.34 -7.73
CA VAL A 71 1.14 -8.09 -7.91
C VAL A 71 1.03 -7.69 -9.38
N PHE A 72 2.13 -7.75 -10.12
CA PHE A 72 2.19 -7.27 -11.50
C PHE A 72 1.70 -8.28 -12.55
N ASP A 73 1.51 -9.55 -12.18
CA ASP A 73 0.82 -10.54 -13.01
C ASP A 73 -0.72 -10.39 -12.97
N SER A 74 -1.25 -9.62 -12.00
CA SER A 74 -2.68 -9.31 -11.86
C SER A 74 -2.99 -7.89 -12.32
N GLU A 75 -4.03 -7.75 -13.15
CA GLU A 75 -4.49 -6.43 -13.59
C GLU A 75 -5.05 -5.62 -12.42
N ALA A 76 -5.86 -6.23 -11.56
CA ALA A 76 -6.46 -5.53 -10.41
C ALA A 76 -5.41 -5.13 -9.36
N MET A 77 -4.50 -6.04 -8.98
CA MET A 77 -3.47 -5.72 -7.97
C MET A 77 -2.45 -4.73 -8.52
N GLY A 78 -2.00 -4.89 -9.77
CA GLY A 78 -1.12 -3.91 -10.42
C GLY A 78 -1.77 -2.52 -10.49
N THR A 79 -3.07 -2.46 -10.78
CA THR A 79 -3.83 -1.19 -10.76
C THR A 79 -3.90 -0.58 -9.36
N ALA A 80 -4.12 -1.40 -8.33
CA ALA A 80 -4.15 -0.93 -6.93
C ALA A 80 -2.79 -0.38 -6.49
N TYR A 81 -1.71 -1.07 -6.82
CA TYR A 81 -0.35 -0.63 -6.55
C TYR A 81 -0.04 0.70 -7.24
N LEU A 82 -0.31 0.81 -8.55
CA LEU A 82 -0.05 2.04 -9.32
C LEU A 82 -0.87 3.23 -8.83
N PHE A 83 -2.13 2.99 -8.45
CA PHE A 83 -2.96 4.00 -7.81
C PHE A 83 -2.32 4.51 -6.51
N CYS A 84 -1.93 3.61 -5.59
CA CYS A 84 -1.34 4.01 -4.32
C CYS A 84 0.01 4.69 -4.50
N ALA A 85 0.88 4.19 -5.38
CA ALA A 85 2.16 4.82 -5.69
C ALA A 85 1.99 6.25 -6.27
N SER A 86 0.97 6.45 -7.11
CA SER A 86 0.64 7.78 -7.65
C SER A 86 0.14 8.72 -6.56
N THR A 87 -0.68 8.21 -5.64
CA THR A 87 -1.16 8.96 -4.48
C THR A 87 -0.01 9.34 -3.54
N LYS A 88 0.91 8.40 -3.25
CA LYS A 88 2.16 8.67 -2.50
C LYS A 88 2.91 9.85 -3.08
N LYS A 89 3.12 9.85 -4.39
CA LYS A 89 3.81 10.96 -5.07
C LYS A 89 3.10 12.30 -4.87
N ALA A 90 1.76 12.31 -4.88
CA ALA A 90 0.97 13.52 -4.70
C ALA A 90 1.01 14.04 -3.25
N ILE A 91 0.99 13.14 -2.26
CA ILE A 91 0.98 13.50 -0.83
C ILE A 91 2.37 13.75 -0.24
N ASP A 92 3.41 13.06 -0.72
CA ASP A 92 4.77 13.26 -0.22
C ASP A 92 5.38 14.53 -0.82
N ARG A 93 5.30 15.63 -0.06
CA ARG A 93 5.88 16.94 -0.41
C ARG A 93 7.38 16.90 -0.75
N ASN A 94 8.10 15.88 -0.28
CA ASN A 94 9.53 15.72 -0.50
C ASN A 94 9.83 14.70 -1.60
N HIS A 95 8.81 14.15 -2.26
CA HIS A 95 9.02 13.12 -3.27
C HIS A 95 9.91 13.67 -4.39
N PRO A 96 10.97 12.95 -4.80
CA PRO A 96 11.99 13.48 -5.72
C PRO A 96 11.40 13.87 -7.08
N THR A 97 10.28 13.26 -7.48
CA THR A 97 9.59 13.57 -8.75
C THR A 97 8.50 14.63 -8.60
N GLN A 98 8.34 15.28 -7.44
CA GLN A 98 7.47 16.44 -7.34
C GLN A 98 8.01 17.63 -8.14
N PRO A 99 7.11 18.45 -8.72
CA PRO A 99 7.53 19.66 -9.40
C PRO A 99 8.30 20.58 -8.44
N PRO A 100 9.31 21.32 -8.90
CA PRO A 100 10.12 22.21 -8.05
C PRO A 100 9.29 23.20 -7.25
N ALA A 101 8.12 23.62 -7.75
CA ALA A 101 7.18 24.53 -7.09
C ALA A 101 6.57 23.98 -5.79
N HIS A 102 6.62 22.66 -5.57
CA HIS A 102 6.14 22.02 -4.34
C HIS A 102 7.26 21.83 -3.31
N ARG A 103 8.53 21.92 -3.73
CA ARG A 103 9.69 21.74 -2.86
C ARG A 103 9.87 22.98 -1.99
N GLY A 104 9.75 22.81 -0.67
CA GLY A 104 9.91 23.89 0.31
C GLY A 104 8.61 24.55 0.77
N LEU A 105 7.45 24.06 0.30
CA LEU A 105 6.16 24.44 0.89
C LEU A 105 6.08 23.98 2.35
N SER A 106 5.47 24.81 3.18
CA SER A 106 5.04 24.39 4.51
C SER A 106 3.99 23.27 4.41
N LEU A 107 3.80 22.52 5.50
CA LEU A 107 2.78 21.47 5.56
C LEU A 107 1.39 22.02 5.18
N THR A 108 1.04 23.20 5.69
CA THR A 108 -0.26 23.85 5.43
C THR A 108 -0.46 24.22 3.96
N GLU A 109 0.57 24.75 3.30
CA GLU A 109 0.49 25.08 1.87
C GLU A 109 0.37 23.83 1.00
N HIS A 110 1.10 22.77 1.36
CA HIS A 110 1.00 21.48 0.67
C HIS A 110 -0.39 20.86 0.84
N LEU A 111 -0.97 20.90 2.05
CA LEU A 111 -2.34 20.44 2.31
C LEU A 111 -3.37 21.19 1.47
N ALA A 112 -3.19 22.51 1.28
CA ALA A 112 -4.07 23.30 0.42
C ALA A 112 -4.02 22.88 -1.06
N LEU A 113 -2.85 22.44 -1.55
CA LEU A 113 -2.69 21.96 -2.93
C LEU A 113 -3.28 20.56 -3.15
N VAL A 114 -3.22 19.68 -2.15
CA VAL A 114 -3.75 18.31 -2.26
C VAL A 114 -5.27 18.28 -2.14
N ARG A 115 -5.87 19.21 -1.37
CA ARG A 115 -7.32 19.22 -1.08
C ARG A 115 -8.22 19.08 -2.31
N PRO A 116 -8.03 19.80 -3.43
CA PRO A 116 -8.87 19.64 -4.62
C PRO A 116 -8.78 18.26 -5.29
N LEU A 117 -7.73 17.48 -5.00
CA LEU A 117 -7.50 16.14 -5.58
C LEU A 117 -8.26 15.04 -4.82
N LEU A 118 -8.61 15.26 -3.56
CA LEU A 118 -9.22 14.25 -2.68
C LEU A 118 -10.50 13.61 -3.27
N PRO A 119 -11.45 14.35 -3.87
CA PRO A 119 -12.62 13.73 -4.50
C PRO A 119 -12.25 12.83 -5.69
N GLY A 120 -11.18 13.15 -6.40
CA GLY A 120 -10.66 12.34 -7.51
C GLY A 120 -10.05 11.03 -7.02
N PHE A 121 -9.25 11.08 -5.95
CA PHE A 121 -8.74 9.89 -5.28
C PHE A 121 -9.87 9.00 -4.77
N HIS A 122 -10.91 9.62 -4.16
CA HIS A 122 -12.08 8.91 -3.68
C HIS A 122 -12.72 8.05 -4.77
N ARG A 123 -13.05 8.67 -5.91
CA ARG A 123 -13.63 7.96 -7.05
C ARG A 123 -12.72 6.82 -7.51
N ARG A 124 -11.41 7.08 -7.65
CA ARG A 124 -10.48 6.11 -8.22
C ARG A 124 -10.31 4.87 -7.35
N GLN A 125 -10.24 4.99 -6.01
CA GLN A 125 -10.23 3.79 -5.16
C GLN A 125 -11.51 2.99 -5.24
N GLN A 126 -12.68 3.61 -5.39
CA GLN A 126 -13.91 2.82 -5.55
C GLN A 126 -13.81 1.96 -6.83
N GLU A 127 -13.25 2.51 -7.91
CA GLU A 127 -12.97 1.74 -9.13
C GLU A 127 -11.94 0.61 -8.88
N VAL A 128 -10.84 0.90 -8.18
CA VAL A 128 -9.83 -0.12 -7.83
C VAL A 128 -10.40 -1.22 -6.93
N LEU A 129 -11.19 -0.86 -5.92
CA LEU A 129 -11.88 -1.82 -5.04
C LEU A 129 -12.82 -2.71 -5.83
N GLN A 130 -13.55 -2.17 -6.81
CA GLN A 130 -14.42 -2.96 -7.67
C GLN A 130 -13.62 -3.94 -8.54
N LEU A 131 -12.48 -3.52 -9.08
CA LEU A 131 -11.58 -4.41 -9.84
C LEU A 131 -11.05 -5.54 -8.96
N LEU A 132 -10.56 -5.22 -7.76
CA LEU A 132 -10.08 -6.24 -6.81
C LEU A 132 -11.18 -7.22 -6.42
N ASN A 133 -12.41 -6.76 -6.18
CA ASN A 133 -13.53 -7.64 -5.83
C ASN A 133 -13.98 -8.52 -7.01
N ARG A 134 -13.74 -8.09 -8.25
CA ARG A 134 -14.09 -8.86 -9.45
C ARG A 134 -13.09 -9.98 -9.73
N GLU A 135 -11.81 -9.69 -9.57
CA GLU A 135 -10.73 -10.66 -9.82
C GLU A 135 -10.52 -11.61 -8.63
N PHE A 136 -10.63 -11.07 -7.41
CA PHE A 136 -10.51 -11.80 -6.16
C PHE A 136 -11.80 -11.60 -5.34
N PRO A 137 -12.87 -12.36 -5.60
CA PRO A 137 -14.08 -12.25 -4.80
C PRO A 137 -13.76 -12.53 -3.32
N PRO A 138 -14.33 -11.78 -2.37
CA PRO A 138 -14.17 -12.08 -0.95
C PRO A 138 -14.75 -13.48 -0.68
N GLU A 139 -14.05 -14.28 0.11
CA GLU A 139 -14.61 -15.55 0.59
C GLU A 139 -15.76 -15.24 1.56
N ASP A 140 -16.93 -15.81 1.30
CA ASP A 140 -18.17 -15.63 2.09
C ASP A 140 -18.08 -16.23 3.51
#